data_AF-A0A0P0A7X8-F1
#
_entry.id   AF-A0A0P0A7X8-F1
#
_cell.length_a   1.000
_cell.length_b   1.000
_cell.length_c   1.000
_cell.angle_alpha   90.00
_cell.angle_beta   90.00
_cell.angle_gamma   90.00
#
_symmetry.space_group_name_H-M   'P 1'
#
loop_
_entity.id
_entity.type
_entity.pdbx_description
1 polymer ?
#
loop_
_entity_poly.entity_id
_entity_poly.type
_entity_poly.pdbx_seq_one_letter_code
_entity_poly.pdbx_strand_id
1 'polypeptide(L)'
;MQAMDLRWNFEFGVRVSIPLPDGSTLDPERMLFETLAEEFGLSPGDFGREFSTGRERFRVAGIDPRRPKYPISATRIPDGKGYKFTAENVALLLKAARKDVSPKR
;
A
#
# COMPACT_ATOMS: atom_id res chain seq x y z
N MET A 1 0.44 16.86 39.43
CA MET A 1 1.66 16.45 38.71
C MET A 1 1.21 15.58 37.54
N GLN A 2 1.21 16.14 36.32
CA GLN A 2 0.64 15.50 35.13
C GLN A 2 1.70 14.55 34.56
N ALA A 3 1.42 13.24 34.59
CA ALA A 3 2.30 12.24 34.01
C ALA A 3 2.28 12.36 32.49
N MET A 4 3.42 12.71 31.90
CA MET A 4 3.61 12.78 30.45
C MET A 4 3.81 11.35 29.94
N ASP A 5 2.83 10.80 29.22
CA ASP A 5 2.94 9.48 28.59
C ASP A 5 3.91 9.57 27.39
N LEU A 6 5.11 9.04 27.57
CA LEU A 6 6.19 8.98 26.57
C LEU A 6 6.16 7.61 25.87
N ARG A 7 5.18 7.40 24.99
CA ARG A 7 5.18 6.23 24.08
C ARG A 7 5.54 6.69 22.67
N TRP A 8 6.80 7.06 22.48
CA TRP A 8 7.32 7.39 21.16
C TRP A 8 8.03 6.16 20.60
N ASN A 9 7.34 5.46 19.70
CA ASN A 9 7.93 4.42 18.86
C ASN A 9 8.49 5.12 17.61
N PHE A 10 9.77 4.94 17.31
CA PHE A 10 10.31 5.33 16.00
C PHE A 10 10.93 4.12 15.32
N GLU A 11 10.55 3.91 14.07
CA GLU A 11 11.15 2.92 13.17
C GLU A 11 11.77 3.70 12.01
N PHE A 12 13.03 3.40 11.66
CA PHE A 12 13.68 3.98 10.49
C PHE A 12 13.98 2.88 9.47
N GLY A 13 13.46 3.06 8.25
CA GLY A 13 13.76 2.18 7.12
C GLY A 13 14.60 2.93 6.09
N VAL A 14 15.75 2.39 5.71
CA VAL A 14 16.57 2.92 4.62
C VAL A 14 16.28 2.10 3.36
N ARG A 15 15.66 2.72 2.35
CA ARG A 15 15.47 2.11 1.02
C ARG A 15 16.50 2.68 0.06
N VAL A 16 17.38 1.82 -0.44
CA VAL A 16 18.35 2.16 -1.50
C VAL A 16 17.68 1.89 -2.84
N SER A 17 17.73 2.85 -3.76
CA SER A 17 17.14 2.73 -5.09
C SER A 17 18.13 3.17 -6.16
N ILE A 18 18.08 2.54 -7.34
CA ILE A 18 18.95 2.86 -8.47
C ILE A 18 18.34 4.07 -9.20
N PRO A 19 19.02 5.23 -9.24
CA PRO A 19 18.54 6.37 -10.00
C PRO A 19 18.70 6.10 -11.50
N LEU A 20 17.65 6.39 -12.26
CA LEU A 20 17.64 6.49 -13.70
C LEU A 20 18.22 7.86 -14.12
N PRO A 21 18.71 8.02 -15.36
CA PRO A 21 19.26 9.29 -15.84
C PRO A 21 18.27 10.48 -15.78
N ASP A 22 16.97 10.20 -15.69
CA ASP A 22 15.90 11.20 -15.52
C ASP A 22 15.66 11.59 -14.04
N GLY A 23 16.50 11.13 -13.10
CA GLY A 23 16.34 11.36 -11.65
C GLY A 23 15.27 10.50 -10.97
N SER A 24 14.51 9.73 -11.75
CA SER A 24 13.52 8.77 -11.26
C SER A 24 14.19 7.50 -10.71
N THR A 25 13.64 6.85 -9.69
CA THR A 25 14.15 5.56 -9.19
C THR A 25 13.45 4.39 -9.86
N LEU A 26 14.21 3.37 -10.31
CA LEU A 26 13.62 2.14 -10.82
C LEU A 26 13.01 1.33 -9.66
N ASP A 27 11.69 1.21 -9.63
CA ASP A 27 10.95 0.39 -8.66
C ASP A 27 10.34 -0.83 -9.38
N PRO A 28 11.01 -2.00 -9.33
CA PRO A 28 10.54 -3.20 -10.03
C PRO A 28 9.20 -3.72 -9.50
N GLU A 29 8.91 -3.51 -8.20
CA GLU A 29 7.63 -3.89 -7.60
C GLU A 29 6.50 -3.04 -8.19
N ARG A 30 6.75 -1.74 -8.38
CA ARG A 30 5.83 -0.82 -9.05
C ARG A 30 5.58 -1.23 -10.49
N MET A 31 6.63 -1.49 -11.27
CA MET A 31 6.46 -1.89 -12.68
C MET A 31 5.66 -3.18 -12.82
N LEU A 32 5.95 -4.17 -11.96
CA LEU A 32 5.21 -5.43 -11.93
C LEU A 32 3.74 -5.19 -11.54
N PHE A 33 3.50 -4.34 -10.55
CA PHE A 33 2.16 -3.95 -10.15
C PHE A 33 1.40 -3.28 -11.28
N GLU A 34 1.98 -2.26 -11.90
CA GLU A 34 1.35 -1.51 -12.99
C GLU A 34 1.01 -2.42 -14.18
N THR A 35 1.85 -3.42 -14.46
CA THR A 35 1.60 -4.39 -15.55
C THR A 35 0.47 -5.37 -15.23
N LEU A 36 0.37 -5.84 -13.99
CA LEU A 36 -0.59 -6.90 -13.62
C LEU A 36 -1.86 -6.38 -12.94
N ALA A 37 -1.91 -5.13 -12.49
CA ALA A 37 -3.01 -4.59 -11.69
C ALA A 37 -4.38 -4.83 -12.34
N GLU A 38 -4.49 -4.60 -13.64
CA GLU A 38 -5.76 -4.72 -14.37
C GLU A 38 -6.28 -6.18 -14.39
N GLU A 39 -5.41 -7.17 -14.50
CA GLU A 39 -5.77 -8.61 -14.46
C GLU A 39 -6.40 -8.99 -13.11
N PHE A 40 -5.97 -8.32 -12.04
CA PHE A 40 -6.45 -8.54 -10.68
C PHE A 40 -7.56 -7.55 -10.27
N GLY A 41 -8.11 -6.77 -11.21
CA GLY A 41 -9.20 -5.83 -10.95
C GLY A 41 -8.81 -4.56 -10.17
N LEU A 42 -7.51 -4.26 -10.14
CA LEU A 42 -6.92 -3.04 -9.59
C LEU A 42 -6.53 -2.08 -10.71
N SER A 43 -6.29 -0.82 -10.39
CA SER A 43 -5.73 0.16 -11.31
C SER A 43 -4.21 0.23 -11.13
N PRO A 44 -3.41 0.44 -12.19
CA PRO A 44 -1.97 0.67 -12.06
C PRO A 44 -1.63 1.81 -11.08
N GLY A 45 -2.49 2.85 -11.03
CA GLY A 45 -2.39 3.96 -10.09
C GLY A 45 -2.78 3.62 -8.63
N ASP A 46 -3.15 2.37 -8.35
CA ASP A 46 -3.38 1.91 -6.98
C ASP A 46 -2.09 1.51 -6.26
N PHE A 47 -0.94 1.44 -6.96
CA PHE A 47 0.35 1.23 -6.32
C PHE A 47 0.63 2.35 -5.31
N GLY A 48 1.00 1.97 -4.09
CA GLY A 48 1.29 2.92 -3.03
C GLY A 48 0.06 3.64 -2.46
N ARG A 49 -1.16 3.31 -2.90
CA ARG A 49 -2.37 3.86 -2.29
C ARG A 49 -2.66 3.23 -0.95
N GLU A 50 -3.29 4.03 -0.10
CA GLU A 50 -3.73 3.62 1.21
C GLU A 50 -5.18 3.13 1.17
N PHE A 51 -5.46 2.07 1.91
CA PHE A 51 -6.79 1.58 2.20
C PHE A 51 -6.88 1.21 3.68
N SER A 52 -8.10 1.27 4.22
CA SER A 52 -8.36 0.90 5.60
C SER A 52 -9.12 -0.42 5.65
N THR A 53 -8.75 -1.30 6.56
CA THR A 53 -9.54 -2.50 6.87
C THR A 53 -9.61 -2.67 8.39
N GLY A 54 -10.83 -2.83 8.91
CA GLY A 54 -11.07 -2.80 10.35
C GLY A 54 -10.62 -1.47 10.97
N ARG A 55 -9.65 -1.52 11.89
CA ARG A 55 -9.09 -0.36 12.58
C ARG A 55 -7.69 0.03 12.08
N GLU A 56 -7.19 -0.65 11.05
CA GLU A 56 -5.80 -0.52 10.58
C GLU A 56 -5.75 0.05 9.15
N ARG A 57 -4.67 0.79 8.87
CA ARG A 57 -4.38 1.37 7.56
C ARG A 57 -3.22 0.64 6.89
N PHE A 58 -3.37 0.37 5.60
CA PHE A 58 -2.40 -0.36 4.81
C PHE A 58 -2.12 0.39 3.51
N ARG A 59 -0.89 0.30 3.04
CA ARG A 59 -0.43 0.81 1.76
C ARG A 59 -0.18 -0.33 0.81
N VAL A 60 -0.72 -0.28 -0.40
CA VAL A 60 -0.41 -1.26 -1.45
C VAL A 60 1.08 -1.19 -1.78
N ALA A 61 1.79 -2.31 -1.64
CA ALA A 61 3.23 -2.40 -1.81
C ALA A 61 3.63 -3.20 -3.06
N GLY A 62 2.78 -4.11 -3.56
CA GLY A 62 3.07 -4.86 -4.77
C GLY A 62 2.07 -5.98 -5.06
N ILE A 63 2.37 -6.74 -6.11
CA ILE A 63 1.56 -7.87 -6.59
C ILE A 63 2.47 -9.08 -6.87
N ASP A 64 1.99 -10.28 -6.52
CA ASP A 64 2.71 -11.54 -6.75
C ASP A 64 1.76 -12.59 -7.35
N PRO A 65 1.79 -12.82 -8.67
CA PRO A 65 0.89 -13.75 -9.36
C PRO A 65 1.14 -15.22 -8.96
N ARG A 66 2.29 -15.51 -8.36
CA ARG A 66 2.63 -16.83 -7.80
C ARG A 66 1.76 -17.21 -6.60
N ARG A 67 0.98 -16.27 -6.05
CA ARG A 67 0.09 -16.46 -4.90
C ARG A 67 -1.37 -16.31 -5.33
N PRO A 68 -2.01 -17.36 -5.86
CA PRO A 68 -3.36 -17.25 -6.42
C PRO A 68 -4.41 -16.77 -5.40
N LYS A 69 -4.28 -17.16 -4.13
CA LYS A 69 -5.24 -16.75 -3.08
C LYS A 69 -4.99 -15.34 -2.54
N TYR A 70 -3.72 -14.92 -2.42
CA TYR A 70 -3.35 -13.64 -1.81
C TYR A 70 -2.26 -12.94 -2.63
N PRO A 71 -2.61 -12.45 -3.83
CA PRO A 71 -1.65 -11.87 -4.76
C PRO A 71 -1.17 -10.49 -4.32
N ILE A 72 -1.95 -9.74 -3.53
CA ILE A 72 -1.60 -8.36 -3.18
C ILE A 72 -0.76 -8.32 -1.91
N SER A 73 0.38 -7.65 -1.97
CA SER A 73 1.21 -7.34 -0.82
C SER A 73 0.95 -5.90 -0.38
N ALA A 74 0.71 -5.68 0.91
CA ALA A 74 0.48 -4.36 1.46
C ALA A 74 1.19 -4.18 2.81
N THR A 75 1.62 -2.96 3.08
CA THR A 75 2.39 -2.59 4.27
C THR A 75 1.49 -1.85 5.23
N ARG A 76 1.42 -2.29 6.49
CA ARG A 76 0.67 -1.59 7.54
C ARG A 76 1.40 -0.29 7.90
N ILE A 77 0.68 0.83 7.91
CA ILE A 77 1.26 2.17 8.13
C ILE A 77 1.92 2.40 9.50
N PRO A 78 1.38 1.95 10.65
CA PRO A 78 1.93 2.28 11.96
C PRO A 78 3.23 1.53 12.28
N ASP A 79 3.42 0.30 11.78
CA ASP A 79 4.53 -0.58 12.18
C ASP A 79 5.32 -1.16 10.98
N GLY A 80 5.07 -0.68 9.76
CA GLY A 80 5.78 -1.15 8.56
C GLY A 80 5.57 -2.64 8.20
N LYS A 81 4.71 -3.37 8.91
CA LYS A 81 4.57 -4.81 8.74
C LYS A 81 3.86 -5.18 7.44
N GLY A 82 4.43 -6.13 6.69
CA GLY A 82 3.86 -6.65 5.45
C GLY A 82 2.71 -7.64 5.69
N TYR A 83 1.63 -7.47 4.96
CA TYR A 83 0.43 -8.31 4.95
C TYR A 83 0.06 -8.68 3.52
N LYS A 84 -0.68 -9.80 3.39
CA LYS A 84 -1.14 -10.31 2.10
C LYS A 84 -2.65 -10.25 2.04
N PHE A 85 -3.18 -9.79 0.92
CA PHE A 85 -4.61 -9.60 0.71
C PHE A 85 -5.07 -10.26 -0.59
N THR A 86 -6.37 -10.57 -0.64
CA THR A 86 -7.03 -10.94 -1.89
C THR A 86 -7.15 -9.68 -2.76
N ALA A 87 -7.04 -9.84 -4.08
CA ALA A 87 -7.17 -8.71 -5.00
C ALA A 87 -8.55 -8.05 -4.92
N GLU A 88 -9.59 -8.87 -4.86
CA GLU A 88 -10.99 -8.43 -4.75
C GLU A 88 -11.23 -7.55 -3.52
N ASN A 89 -10.69 -7.93 -2.36
CA ASN A 89 -10.86 -7.17 -1.13
C ASN A 89 -10.16 -5.82 -1.21
N VAL A 90 -8.93 -5.77 -1.74
CA VAL A 90 -8.19 -4.51 -1.89
C VAL A 90 -8.89 -3.59 -2.89
N ALA A 91 -9.36 -4.12 -4.03
CA ALA A 91 -10.10 -3.34 -5.02
C ALA A 91 -11.40 -2.75 -4.43
N LEU A 92 -12.12 -3.52 -3.62
CA LEU A 92 -13.32 -3.03 -2.92
C LEU A 92 -12.99 -1.92 -1.92
N LEU A 93 -11.97 -2.12 -1.09
CA LEU A 93 -11.57 -1.15 -0.04
C LEU A 93 -11.00 0.14 -0.63
N LEU A 94 -10.27 0.06 -1.74
CA LEU A 94 -9.78 1.23 -2.48
C LEU A 94 -10.92 2.01 -3.12
N LYS A 95 -11.93 1.32 -3.69
CA LYS A 95 -13.14 1.97 -4.20
C LYS A 95 -13.92 2.67 -3.07
N ALA A 96 -14.04 2.04 -1.91
CA ALA A 96 -14.67 2.66 -0.74
C ALA A 96 -13.90 3.90 -0.26
N ALA A 97 -12.57 3.82 -0.17
CA ALA A 97 -11.71 4.94 0.20
C ALA A 97 -11.82 6.12 -0.79
N ARG A 98 -11.93 5.86 -2.10
CA ARG A 98 -12.17 6.90 -3.11
C ARG A 98 -13.51 7.62 -2.91
N LYS A 99 -14.55 6.89 -2.48
CA LYS A 99 -15.90 7.43 -2.32
C LYS A 99 -16.00 8.35 -1.09
N ASP A 100 -15.29 8.03 -0.01
CA ASP A 100 -15.27 8.81 1.23
C ASP A 100 -14.63 10.21 1.06
N VAL A 101 -13.74 10.37 0.08
CA VAL A 101 -13.08 11.66 -0.24
C VAL A 101 -13.99 12.61 -1.05
N SER A 102 -15.22 12.21 -1.39
CA SER A 102 -16.16 13.12 -2.07
C SER A 102 -16.69 14.16 -1.08
N PRO A 103 -16.44 15.48 -1.28
CA PRO A 103 -16.93 16.50 -0.37
C PRO A 103 -18.45 16.53 -0.43
N LYS A 104 -19.09 16.45 0.74
CA LYS A 104 -20.52 16.69 0.91
C LYS A 104 -20.75 18.17 0.55
N ARG A 105 -21.37 18.40 -0.61
CA ARG A 105 -21.75 19.73 -1.11
C ARG A 105 -22.83 20.35 -0.23
#